data_AF-A0A6A7LHK1-F1
#
_entry.id   AF-A0A6A7LHK1-F1
#
_cell.length_a   1.000
_cell.length_b   1.000
_cell.length_c   1.000
_cell.angle_alpha   90.00
_cell.angle_beta   90.00
_cell.angle_gamma   90.00
#
_symmetry.space_group_name_H-M   'P 1'
#
loop_
_entity.id
_entity.type
_entity.pdbx_description
1 polymer ?
#
loop_
_entity_poly.entity_id
_entity_poly.type
_entity_poly.pdbx_seq_one_letter_code
_entity_poly.pdbx_strand_id
1 'polypeptide(L)'
;MSNSNAQRVSFSHKYLNGSTVIVTGVFILAIIMVTQPFGYIENNISMAFPQGLQGGNYSFGIISSIQNNESNEPFWIVSGNWKSNLLETANQQSNMTSQGNASQLGTSATTTPTFNTSVRMISLNGTDEHTHTITNFVLENTTIPNNATVVFEGTSTASMREGPVTDIPTTITISNGKVISIWLDPLKINNHYGDTPIYGRVIDGADFPQQEYQSNYSRGPNSTG
;
A
#
# COMPACT_ATOMS: atom_id res chain seq x y z
N MET A 1 -1.61 -74.60 -33.36
CA MET A 1 -0.39 -74.68 -32.52
C MET A 1 0.74 -74.05 -33.31
N SER A 2 1.45 -73.07 -32.72
CA SER A 2 2.81 -72.54 -33.03
C SER A 2 3.32 -72.66 -34.49
N ASN A 3 3.84 -71.64 -35.18
CA ASN A 3 5.01 -70.86 -34.77
C ASN A 3 5.34 -69.75 -35.80
N SER A 4 6.17 -68.82 -35.33
CA SER A 4 6.70 -67.58 -35.89
C SER A 4 7.45 -67.64 -37.24
N ASN A 5 7.35 -66.56 -38.03
CA ASN A 5 8.42 -66.07 -38.90
C ASN A 5 8.23 -64.56 -39.15
N ALA A 6 9.00 -63.73 -38.44
CA ALA A 6 9.18 -62.32 -38.78
C ALA A 6 10.65 -61.95 -38.60
N GLN A 7 11.13 -61.19 -39.58
CA GLN A 7 12.51 -61.10 -40.03
C GLN A 7 13.46 -60.41 -39.04
N ARG A 8 14.71 -60.90 -39.06
CA ARG A 8 15.88 -60.26 -38.46
C ARG A 8 16.18 -58.93 -39.14
N VAL A 9 16.19 -57.86 -38.37
CA VAL A 9 16.92 -56.62 -38.71
C VAL A 9 18.21 -56.63 -37.90
N SER A 10 19.34 -56.52 -38.60
CA SER A 10 20.68 -56.45 -38.02
C SER A 10 21.16 -55.01 -38.11
N PHE A 11 21.52 -54.40 -36.98
CA PHE A 11 22.43 -53.26 -36.97
C PHE A 11 23.45 -53.36 -35.83
N SER A 12 24.68 -53.07 -36.22
CA SER A 12 25.95 -53.26 -35.53
C SER A 12 26.04 -52.49 -34.21
N HIS A 13 26.45 -53.19 -33.15
CA HIS A 13 27.04 -52.60 -31.96
C HIS A 13 28.32 -51.84 -32.34
N LYS A 14 28.37 -50.53 -32.05
CA LYS A 14 29.64 -49.83 -31.83
C LYS A 14 29.81 -49.74 -30.32
N TYR A 15 30.75 -50.51 -29.79
CA TYR A 15 31.29 -50.30 -28.46
C TYR A 15 32.04 -48.97 -28.46
N LEU A 16 31.58 -47.98 -27.70
CA LEU A 16 32.46 -46.95 -27.17
C LEU A 16 32.77 -47.28 -25.73
N ASN A 17 34.07 -47.44 -25.49
CA ASN A 17 34.70 -47.70 -24.23
C ASN A 17 34.38 -46.61 -23.21
N GLY A 18 34.32 -47.04 -21.95
CA GLY A 18 33.75 -46.31 -20.84
C GLY A 18 34.41 -44.98 -20.51
N SER A 19 33.63 -44.17 -19.81
CA SER A 19 34.00 -43.60 -18.51
C SER A 19 32.71 -43.13 -17.85
N THR A 20 32.25 -43.89 -16.87
CA THR A 20 31.26 -43.43 -15.90
C THR A 20 31.89 -42.32 -15.10
N VAL A 21 31.48 -41.07 -15.34
CA VAL A 21 31.82 -39.94 -14.47
C VAL A 21 30.54 -39.54 -13.75
N ILE A 22 30.29 -40.19 -12.61
CA ILE A 22 29.42 -39.64 -11.58
C ILE A 22 30.29 -38.62 -10.84
N VAL A 23 30.15 -37.35 -11.18
CA VAL A 23 30.60 -36.26 -10.31
C VAL A 23 29.34 -35.56 -9.83
N THR A 24 28.91 -35.99 -8.64
CA THR A 24 28.14 -35.19 -7.69
C THR A 24 28.86 -33.86 -7.49
N GLY A 25 28.41 -32.82 -8.20
CA GLY A 25 28.90 -31.45 -8.09
C GLY A 25 27.96 -30.62 -7.23
N VAL A 26 28.45 -30.29 -6.04
CA VAL A 26 27.89 -29.46 -4.97
C VAL A 26 27.09 -28.24 -5.47
N PHE A 27 25.82 -28.13 -5.08
CA PHE A 27 25.10 -26.84 -5.07
C PHE A 27 25.67 -25.98 -3.95
N ILE A 28 26.62 -25.10 -4.26
CA ILE A 28 27.01 -24.02 -3.36
C ILE A 28 25.97 -22.91 -3.54
N LEU A 29 24.97 -22.88 -2.65
CA LEU A 29 24.14 -21.72 -2.41
C LEU A 29 25.03 -20.63 -1.81
N ALA A 30 25.59 -19.77 -2.66
CA ALA A 30 26.18 -18.53 -2.21
C ALA A 30 25.03 -17.59 -1.83
N ILE A 31 24.60 -17.63 -0.57
CA ILE A 31 23.83 -16.54 0.04
C ILE A 31 24.80 -15.36 0.11
N ILE A 32 24.79 -14.51 -0.91
CA ILE A 32 25.39 -13.19 -0.78
C ILE A 32 24.43 -12.41 0.13
N MET A 33 24.73 -12.39 1.43
CA MET A 33 24.20 -11.35 2.31
C MET A 33 24.79 -10.03 1.85
N VAL A 34 24.10 -9.40 0.91
CA VAL A 34 24.36 -8.01 0.57
C VAL A 34 23.80 -7.17 1.72
N THR A 35 24.62 -6.94 2.74
CA THR A 35 24.40 -5.86 3.70
C THR A 35 24.70 -4.55 2.98
N GLN A 36 23.73 -4.00 2.23
CA GLN A 36 23.87 -2.61 1.79
C GLN A 36 23.63 -1.70 3.00
N PRO A 37 24.55 -0.75 3.28
CA PRO A 37 24.28 0.28 4.26
C PRO A 37 23.07 1.08 3.76
N PHE A 38 22.09 1.28 4.65
CA PHE A 38 21.02 2.25 4.47
C PHE A 38 21.67 3.64 4.32
N GLY A 39 22.03 3.97 3.09
CA GLY A 39 22.40 5.32 2.68
C GLY A 39 21.16 6.18 2.81
N TYR A 40 21.21 7.11 3.75
CA TYR A 40 20.22 8.15 3.95
C TYR A 40 20.04 8.92 2.64
N ILE A 41 19.01 8.58 1.87
CA ILE A 41 18.40 9.54 0.96
C ILE A 41 17.39 10.30 1.82
N GLU A 42 17.69 11.56 2.11
CA GLU A 42 16.70 12.53 2.58
C GLU A 42 15.71 12.80 1.44
N ASN A 43 14.90 11.80 1.10
CA ASN A 43 13.64 12.06 0.46
C ASN A 43 12.83 12.81 1.50
N ASN A 44 12.17 13.90 1.12
CA ASN A 44 11.13 14.53 1.94
C ASN A 44 9.97 13.53 2.12
N ILE A 45 10.17 12.48 2.91
CA ILE A 45 9.15 11.53 3.29
C ILE A 45 8.24 12.30 4.23
N SER A 46 7.14 12.83 3.67
CA SER A 46 5.96 13.18 4.45
C SER A 46 5.45 11.91 5.11
N MET A 47 6.06 11.56 6.22
CA MET A 47 5.63 10.46 7.07
C MET A 47 4.26 10.82 7.62
N ALA A 48 3.29 9.92 7.42
CA ALA A 48 2.00 9.99 8.11
C ALA A 48 2.23 9.70 9.60
N PHE A 49 2.68 10.70 10.35
CA PHE A 49 2.70 10.63 11.81
C PHE A 49 1.33 11.05 12.34
N PRO A 50 0.72 10.28 13.25
CA PRO A 50 -0.41 10.76 14.02
C PRO A 50 0.13 11.82 15.00
N GLN A 51 0.05 13.09 14.61
CA GLN A 51 0.32 14.20 15.49
C GLN A 51 -0.99 14.92 15.77
N GLY A 52 -1.31 15.05 17.06
CA GLY A 52 -2.51 15.71 17.54
C GLY A 52 -2.71 17.07 16.88
N LEU A 53 -3.95 17.33 16.45
CA LEU A 53 -4.48 18.61 15.99
C LEU A 53 -3.44 19.55 15.35
N GLN A 54 -2.66 19.06 14.37
CA GLN A 54 -1.83 19.94 13.57
C GLN A 54 -2.67 20.51 12.44
N GLY A 55 -2.88 21.83 12.51
CA GLY A 55 -3.82 22.60 11.69
C GLY A 55 -3.72 22.39 10.17
N GLY A 56 -4.86 22.61 9.51
CA GLY A 56 -5.11 22.44 8.08
C GLY A 56 -6.31 21.53 7.81
N ASN A 57 -6.89 21.60 6.61
CA ASN A 57 -8.04 20.78 6.20
C ASN A 57 -7.60 19.35 5.82
N TYR A 58 -6.97 18.63 6.75
CA TYR A 58 -6.47 17.28 6.57
C TYR A 58 -7.23 16.28 7.45
N SER A 59 -7.51 15.12 6.88
CA SER A 59 -7.96 13.92 7.57
C SER A 59 -6.77 12.98 7.80
N PHE A 60 -6.85 12.24 8.89
CA PHE A 60 -5.84 11.26 9.29
C PHE A 60 -6.52 9.93 9.58
N GLY A 61 -5.76 8.86 9.56
CA GLY A 61 -6.26 7.57 10.00
C GLY A 61 -5.20 6.49 10.09
N ILE A 62 -5.65 5.31 10.52
CA ILE A 62 -4.81 4.13 10.67
C ILE A 62 -5.12 3.10 9.59
N ILE A 63 -4.10 2.34 9.20
CA ILE A 63 -4.18 1.20 8.30
C ILE A 63 -4.05 -0.07 9.13
N SER A 64 -4.93 -1.04 8.88
CA SER A 64 -4.86 -2.38 9.42
C SER A 64 -5.57 -3.31 8.45
N SER A 65 -4.79 -4.06 7.69
CA SER A 65 -5.30 -4.84 6.55
C SER A 65 -4.52 -6.14 6.40
N ILE A 66 -5.21 -7.18 5.92
CA ILE A 66 -4.57 -8.37 5.36
C ILE A 66 -4.59 -8.21 3.84
N GLN A 67 -3.47 -8.45 3.17
CA GLN A 67 -3.40 -8.41 1.72
C GLN A 67 -3.16 -9.82 1.18
N ASN A 68 -3.91 -10.15 0.14
CA ASN A 68 -3.76 -11.43 -0.54
C ASN A 68 -2.74 -11.35 -1.68
N ASN A 69 -2.18 -12.50 -2.04
CA ASN A 69 -1.44 -12.69 -3.28
C ASN A 69 -2.39 -12.98 -4.44
N GLU A 70 -1.84 -13.11 -5.65
CA GLU A 70 -2.59 -13.43 -6.88
C GLU A 70 -3.41 -14.73 -6.83
N SER A 71 -3.09 -15.64 -5.89
CA SER A 71 -3.84 -16.89 -5.66
C SER A 71 -4.97 -16.71 -4.64
N ASN A 72 -5.25 -15.47 -4.24
CA ASN A 72 -6.21 -15.07 -3.21
C ASN A 72 -5.90 -15.67 -1.82
N GLU A 73 -4.62 -15.95 -1.56
CA GLU A 73 -4.15 -16.40 -0.25
C GLU A 73 -3.60 -15.21 0.52
N PRO A 74 -3.90 -15.09 1.83
CA PRO A 74 -3.26 -14.08 2.68
C PRO A 74 -1.73 -14.14 2.55
N PHE A 75 -1.10 -12.98 2.39
CA PHE A 75 0.35 -12.86 2.20
C PHE A 75 0.99 -11.83 3.12
N TRP A 76 0.39 -10.64 3.24
CA TRP A 76 0.89 -9.56 4.10
C TRP A 76 -0.10 -9.16 5.18
N ILE A 77 0.42 -8.86 6.37
CA ILE A 77 -0.23 -7.98 7.36
C ILE A 77 0.30 -6.57 7.12
N VAL A 78 -0.59 -5.64 6.78
CA VAL A 78 -0.27 -4.24 6.53
C VAL A 78 -0.82 -3.39 7.67
N SER A 79 0.05 -2.60 8.30
CA SER A 79 -0.30 -1.71 9.40
C SER A 79 0.39 -0.36 9.25
N GLY A 80 -0.24 0.72 9.69
CA GLY A 80 0.38 2.04 9.55
C GLY A 80 -0.60 3.18 9.68
N ASN A 81 -0.28 4.31 9.04
CA ASN A 81 -1.10 5.51 9.08
C ASN A 81 -1.21 6.14 7.68
N TRP A 82 -2.21 6.99 7.51
CA TRP A 82 -2.39 7.83 6.34
C TRP A 82 -2.78 9.26 6.72
N LYS A 83 -2.48 10.20 5.82
CA LYS A 83 -2.83 11.62 5.90
C LYS A 83 -3.28 12.11 4.53
N SER A 84 -4.37 12.85 4.47
CA SER A 84 -4.91 13.35 3.19
C SER A 84 -5.81 14.57 3.35
N ASN A 85 -5.91 15.42 2.33
CA ASN A 85 -6.93 16.48 2.21
C ASN A 85 -8.01 16.15 1.15
N LEU A 86 -8.13 14.89 0.72
CA LEU A 86 -9.08 14.51 -0.34
C LEU A 86 -10.55 14.77 0.02
N LEU A 87 -10.95 14.55 1.27
CA LEU A 87 -12.30 14.87 1.74
C LEU A 87 -12.61 16.36 1.69
N GLU A 88 -11.62 17.22 1.96
CA GLU A 88 -11.76 18.66 1.78
C GLU A 88 -11.93 19.01 0.31
N THR A 89 -11.13 18.44 -0.59
CA THR A 89 -11.26 18.64 -2.03
C THR A 89 -12.67 18.26 -2.52
N ALA A 90 -13.24 17.15 -2.04
CA ALA A 90 -14.60 16.74 -2.40
C ALA A 90 -15.68 17.71 -1.89
N ASN A 91 -15.55 18.22 -0.66
CA ASN A 91 -16.49 19.18 -0.09
C ASN A 91 -16.48 20.54 -0.81
N GLN A 92 -15.31 21.00 -1.26
CA GLN A 92 -15.21 22.20 -2.08
C GLN A 92 -15.91 22.00 -3.44
N GLN A 93 -15.83 20.80 -4.01
CA GLN A 93 -16.49 20.44 -5.26
C GLN A 93 -18.03 20.37 -5.13
N SER A 94 -18.57 19.81 -4.03
CA SER A 94 -20.03 19.79 -3.81
C SER A 94 -20.64 21.19 -3.71
N ASN A 95 -19.91 22.15 -3.15
CA ASN A 95 -20.36 23.54 -3.06
C ASN A 95 -20.34 24.27 -4.41
N MET A 96 -19.56 23.81 -5.39
CA MET A 96 -19.57 24.35 -6.76
C MET A 96 -20.68 23.75 -7.64
N THR A 97 -21.14 22.53 -7.37
CA THR A 97 -22.17 21.84 -8.17
C THR A 97 -23.61 22.38 -8.03
N SER A 98 -23.82 23.47 -7.29
CA SER A 98 -25.09 24.21 -7.30
C SER A 98 -25.28 25.12 -8.52
N GLN A 99 -24.29 25.22 -9.42
CA GLN A 99 -24.46 25.82 -10.75
C GLN A 99 -24.27 24.75 -11.83
N GLY A 100 -25.33 24.49 -12.57
CA GLY A 100 -25.44 23.38 -13.51
C GLY A 100 -24.40 23.43 -14.64
N ASN A 101 -23.57 22.39 -14.69
CA ASN A 101 -23.25 21.59 -15.87
C ASN A 101 -22.23 20.53 -15.44
N ALA A 102 -22.64 19.26 -15.46
CA ALA A 102 -21.76 18.14 -15.23
C ALA A 102 -20.81 18.00 -16.43
N SER A 103 -19.65 18.63 -16.33
CA SER A 103 -18.52 18.45 -17.25
C SER A 103 -17.25 18.57 -16.43
N GLN A 104 -16.53 17.46 -16.34
CA GLN A 104 -15.07 17.36 -16.20
C GLN A 104 -14.40 18.67 -15.77
N LEU A 105 -14.07 18.81 -14.48
CA LEU A 105 -13.54 20.05 -13.95
C LEU A 105 -12.22 19.82 -13.19
N GLY A 106 -11.14 20.22 -13.85
CA GLY A 106 -9.82 20.32 -13.25
C GLY A 106 -9.76 21.41 -12.17
N THR A 107 -9.02 21.09 -11.12
CA THR A 107 -8.18 22.01 -10.33
C THR A 107 -8.76 23.41 -10.08
N SER A 108 -9.78 23.50 -9.22
CA SER A 108 -10.09 24.76 -8.53
C SER A 108 -10.26 24.52 -7.03
N ALA A 109 -9.33 23.76 -6.44
CA ALA A 109 -9.10 23.74 -5.00
C ALA A 109 -7.88 24.63 -4.73
N THR A 110 -7.98 25.58 -3.80
CA THR A 110 -6.85 26.42 -3.33
C THR A 110 -5.74 25.61 -2.64
N THR A 111 -5.94 24.30 -2.48
CA THR A 111 -4.99 23.32 -1.99
C THR A 111 -4.86 22.17 -2.99
N THR A 112 -3.64 21.85 -3.42
CA THR A 112 -3.36 20.64 -4.22
C THR A 112 -3.85 19.39 -3.47
N PRO A 113 -4.56 18.46 -4.12
CA PRO A 113 -4.91 17.17 -3.53
C PRO A 113 -3.66 16.42 -3.09
N THR A 114 -3.70 15.84 -1.91
CA THR A 114 -2.58 15.10 -1.32
C THR A 114 -3.10 13.86 -0.60
N PHE A 115 -2.35 12.78 -0.75
CA PHE A 115 -2.56 11.54 -0.04
C PHE A 115 -1.19 10.92 0.23
N ASN A 116 -0.90 10.64 1.50
CA ASN A 116 0.37 10.06 1.92
C ASN A 116 0.13 8.95 2.94
N THR A 117 0.90 7.87 2.84
CA THR A 117 0.90 6.77 3.81
C THR A 117 2.30 6.47 4.32
N SER A 118 2.35 5.84 5.51
CA SER A 118 3.52 5.11 5.99
C SER A 118 3.02 3.79 6.55
N VAL A 119 3.47 2.68 5.96
CA VAL A 119 3.00 1.33 6.29
C VAL A 119 4.15 0.38 6.53
N ARG A 120 3.96 -0.51 7.50
CA ARG A 120 4.76 -1.71 7.70
C ARG A 120 3.99 -2.90 7.15
N MET A 121 4.70 -3.73 6.42
CA MET A 121 4.22 -4.98 5.85
C MET A 121 5.01 -6.11 6.48
N ILE A 122 4.32 -7.07 7.08
CA ILE A 122 4.93 -8.24 7.73
C ILE A 122 4.29 -9.49 7.14
N SER A 123 5.10 -10.44 6.70
CA SER A 123 4.59 -11.70 6.15
C SER A 123 3.84 -12.47 7.23
N LEU A 124 2.89 -13.32 6.87
CA LEU A 124 2.06 -14.03 7.87
C LEU A 124 2.84 -15.00 8.77
N ASN A 125 3.98 -15.48 8.29
CA ASN A 125 4.91 -16.30 9.08
C ASN A 125 5.90 -15.44 9.91
N GLY A 126 5.87 -14.12 9.75
CA GLY A 126 6.71 -13.16 10.47
C GLY A 126 8.18 -13.10 10.03
N THR A 127 8.55 -13.73 8.92
CA THR A 127 9.96 -13.79 8.48
C THR A 127 10.41 -12.60 7.66
N ASP A 128 9.49 -11.96 6.94
CA ASP A 128 9.78 -10.83 6.07
C ASP A 128 9.07 -9.59 6.59
N GLU A 129 9.79 -8.48 6.64
CA GLU A 129 9.26 -7.19 7.05
C GLU A 129 9.78 -6.08 6.13
N HIS A 130 8.86 -5.25 5.63
CA HIS A 130 9.18 -4.06 4.85
C HIS A 130 8.45 -2.82 5.39
N THR A 131 9.06 -1.65 5.21
CA THR A 131 8.41 -0.35 5.41
C THR A 131 8.26 0.35 4.08
N HIS A 132 7.06 0.86 3.83
CA HIS A 132 6.67 1.43 2.55
C HIS A 132 5.85 2.72 2.71
N THR A 133 5.81 3.50 1.64
CA THR A 133 5.00 4.72 1.55
C THR A 133 4.25 4.73 0.22
N ILE A 134 3.07 5.31 0.22
CA ILE A 134 2.31 5.68 -0.98
C ILE A 134 2.15 7.20 -0.93
N THR A 135 2.65 7.91 -1.93
CA THR A 135 2.76 9.38 -1.96
C THR A 135 2.48 9.94 -3.35
N ASN A 136 2.61 11.25 -3.52
CA ASN A 136 2.50 11.94 -4.81
C ASN A 136 1.20 11.62 -5.55
N PHE A 137 0.09 11.52 -4.82
CA PHE A 137 -1.19 11.23 -5.43
C PHE A 137 -1.63 12.41 -6.31
N VAL A 138 -1.84 12.13 -7.60
CA VAL A 138 -2.39 13.07 -8.58
C VAL A 138 -3.83 12.69 -8.83
N LEU A 139 -4.75 13.51 -8.33
CA LEU A 139 -6.20 13.30 -8.50
C LEU A 139 -6.62 13.55 -9.95
N GLU A 140 -7.29 12.58 -10.55
CA GLU A 140 -7.83 12.67 -11.92
C GLU A 140 -9.36 12.78 -11.91
N ASN A 141 -10.03 12.02 -11.05
CA ASN A 141 -11.49 12.01 -10.97
C ASN A 141 -11.98 11.84 -9.53
N THR A 142 -13.15 12.42 -9.24
CA THR A 142 -13.87 12.25 -7.97
C THR A 142 -15.32 11.90 -8.27
N THR A 143 -15.79 10.78 -7.74
CA THR A 143 -17.16 10.30 -7.91
C THR A 143 -17.84 10.12 -6.55
N ILE A 144 -19.08 10.60 -6.43
CA ILE A 144 -19.93 10.42 -5.25
C ILE A 144 -21.11 9.53 -5.65
N PRO A 145 -20.95 8.20 -5.66
CA PRO A 145 -21.99 7.28 -6.13
C PRO A 145 -23.26 7.30 -5.26
N ASN A 146 -23.13 7.68 -4.00
CA ASN A 146 -24.24 7.87 -3.06
C ASN A 146 -23.83 8.82 -1.93
N ASN A 147 -24.74 9.12 -1.01
CA ASN A 147 -24.50 10.03 0.11
C ASN A 147 -23.48 9.54 1.16
N ALA A 148 -23.06 8.28 1.11
CA ALA A 148 -22.17 7.66 2.07
C ALA A 148 -20.75 7.39 1.53
N THR A 149 -20.57 7.37 0.21
CA THR A 149 -19.32 6.92 -0.41
C THR A 149 -18.76 7.99 -1.32
N VAL A 150 -17.46 8.26 -1.21
CA VAL A 150 -16.68 9.09 -2.14
C VAL A 150 -15.53 8.26 -2.69
N VAL A 151 -15.35 8.29 -4.00
CA VAL A 151 -14.30 7.57 -4.73
C VAL A 151 -13.39 8.60 -5.39
N PHE A 152 -12.09 8.49 -5.14
CA PHE A 152 -11.04 9.30 -5.75
C PHE A 152 -10.19 8.38 -6.64
N GLU A 153 -10.07 8.75 -7.90
CA GLU A 153 -9.26 8.03 -8.88
C GLU A 153 -8.12 8.94 -9.33
N GLY A 154 -6.96 8.34 -9.53
CA GLY A 154 -5.77 9.07 -9.94
C GLY A 154 -4.56 8.16 -10.02
N THR A 155 -3.38 8.76 -9.95
CA THR A 155 -2.11 8.03 -9.94
C THR A 155 -1.32 8.32 -8.67
N SER A 156 -0.50 7.38 -8.23
CA SER A 156 0.38 7.55 -7.06
C SER A 156 1.79 7.04 -7.31
N THR A 157 2.69 7.34 -6.37
CA THR A 157 4.01 6.73 -6.26
C THR A 157 4.05 5.79 -5.06
N ALA A 158 4.54 4.57 -5.25
CA ALA A 158 4.78 3.61 -4.18
C ALA A 158 6.28 3.38 -4.01
N SER A 159 6.78 3.37 -2.77
CA SER A 159 8.17 2.98 -2.53
C SER A 159 8.33 1.47 -2.70
N MET A 160 9.39 1.02 -3.36
CA MET A 160 9.76 -0.41 -3.41
C MET A 160 11.23 -0.58 -3.04
N ARG A 161 11.66 -1.82 -2.79
CA ARG A 161 13.05 -2.14 -2.44
C ARG A 161 14.01 -1.74 -3.55
N GLU A 162 13.60 -1.93 -4.80
CA GLU A 162 14.36 -1.64 -6.01
C GLU A 162 14.30 -0.16 -6.42
N GLY A 163 13.50 0.65 -5.72
CA GLY A 163 13.26 2.06 -6.02
C GLY A 163 11.76 2.39 -6.06
N PRO A 164 11.38 3.68 -6.05
CA PRO A 164 9.98 4.06 -6.18
C PRO A 164 9.42 3.75 -7.58
N VAL A 165 8.17 3.28 -7.63
CA VAL A 165 7.40 3.14 -8.87
C VAL A 165 6.37 4.27 -8.92
N THR A 166 6.36 5.02 -10.02
CA THR A 166 5.47 6.17 -10.24
C THR A 166 4.30 5.80 -11.15
N ASP A 167 3.32 6.71 -11.23
CA ASP A 167 2.19 6.64 -12.16
C ASP A 167 1.38 5.35 -12.01
N ILE A 168 1.22 4.90 -10.75
CA ILE A 168 0.44 3.71 -10.42
C ILE A 168 -1.04 4.09 -10.36
N PRO A 169 -1.91 3.52 -11.22
CA PRO A 169 -3.35 3.73 -11.09
C PRO A 169 -3.80 3.38 -9.67
N THR A 170 -4.45 4.33 -9.01
CA THR A 170 -4.79 4.26 -7.60
C THR A 170 -6.22 4.71 -7.39
N THR A 171 -6.99 3.88 -6.69
CA THR A 171 -8.36 4.20 -6.28
C THR A 171 -8.42 4.28 -4.77
N ILE A 172 -8.83 5.44 -4.24
CA ILE A 172 -9.06 5.66 -2.82
C ILE A 172 -10.56 5.83 -2.62
N THR A 173 -11.17 4.96 -1.81
CA THR A 173 -12.59 5.06 -1.48
C THR A 173 -12.74 5.35 0.01
N ILE A 174 -13.57 6.35 0.34
CA ILE A 174 -13.96 6.65 1.72
C ILE A 174 -15.45 6.35 1.87
N SER A 175 -15.78 5.46 2.80
CA SER A 175 -17.14 4.99 3.06
C SER A 175 -17.62 5.39 4.44
N ASN A 176 -18.82 5.96 4.50
CA ASN A 176 -19.48 6.53 5.68
C ASN A 176 -18.59 7.52 6.45
N GLY A 177 -17.62 8.16 5.78
CA GLY A 177 -16.62 9.01 6.42
C GLY A 177 -15.73 8.29 7.46
N LYS A 178 -15.76 6.95 7.50
CA LYS A 178 -15.18 6.14 8.59
C LYS A 178 -14.17 5.11 8.12
N VAL A 179 -14.40 4.52 6.95
CA VAL A 179 -13.54 3.48 6.39
C VAL A 179 -12.86 4.03 5.16
N ILE A 180 -11.57 3.75 5.02
CA ILE A 180 -10.81 4.01 3.79
C ILE A 180 -10.39 2.68 3.18
N SER A 181 -10.48 2.57 1.85
CA SER A 181 -9.84 1.52 1.08
C SER A 181 -8.92 2.15 0.05
N ILE A 182 -7.70 1.63 -0.06
CA ILE A 182 -6.66 2.11 -0.98
C ILE A 182 -6.32 0.94 -1.88
N TRP A 183 -6.64 1.05 -3.16
CA TRP A 183 -6.30 0.05 -4.15
C TRP A 183 -5.26 0.63 -5.10
N LEU A 184 -4.18 -0.11 -5.33
CA LEU A 184 -3.16 0.18 -6.33
C LEU A 184 -3.26 -0.90 -7.40
N ASP A 185 -3.10 -0.53 -8.67
CA ASP A 185 -3.02 -1.52 -9.75
C ASP A 185 -1.85 -2.48 -9.49
N PRO A 186 -2.12 -3.74 -9.16
CA PRO A 186 -1.09 -4.63 -8.68
C PRO A 186 -0.14 -5.06 -9.80
N LEU A 187 -0.56 -5.00 -11.07
CA LEU A 187 0.30 -5.31 -12.21
C LEU A 187 1.44 -4.29 -12.37
N LYS A 188 1.20 -3.03 -11.98
CA LYS A 188 2.21 -1.97 -12.07
C LYS A 188 3.34 -2.13 -11.04
N ILE A 189 3.05 -2.85 -9.96
CA ILE A 189 3.94 -3.06 -8.80
C ILE A 189 4.25 -4.54 -8.57
N ASN A 190 4.09 -5.38 -9.61
CA ASN A 190 4.34 -6.82 -9.56
C ASN A 190 3.72 -7.52 -8.34
N ASN A 191 2.49 -7.13 -7.98
CA ASN A 191 1.72 -7.66 -6.86
C ASN A 191 2.40 -7.49 -5.48
N HIS A 192 3.40 -6.60 -5.35
CA HIS A 192 4.18 -6.43 -4.12
C HIS A 192 3.33 -6.05 -2.90
N TYR A 193 2.31 -5.22 -3.10
CA TYR A 193 1.37 -4.80 -2.05
C TYR A 193 0.17 -5.75 -1.88
N GLY A 194 0.09 -6.81 -2.69
CA GLY A 194 -1.09 -7.67 -2.83
C GLY A 194 -2.06 -7.19 -3.91
N ASP A 195 -3.10 -7.98 -4.16
CA ASP A 195 -4.12 -7.75 -5.20
C ASP A 195 -5.48 -7.28 -4.66
N THR A 196 -5.62 -7.20 -3.33
CA THR A 196 -6.79 -6.68 -2.62
C THR A 196 -6.63 -5.21 -2.25
N PRO A 197 -7.71 -4.48 -1.93
CA PRO A 197 -7.59 -3.15 -1.33
C PRO A 197 -6.95 -3.19 0.07
N ILE A 198 -6.13 -2.19 0.38
CA ILE A 198 -5.59 -1.92 1.71
C ILE A 198 -6.64 -1.14 2.50
N TYR A 199 -7.12 -1.72 3.61
CA TYR A 199 -8.13 -1.10 4.46
C TYR A 199 -7.56 -0.36 5.66
N GLY A 200 -8.26 0.70 6.05
CA GLY A 200 -8.01 1.47 7.24
C GLY A 200 -9.27 2.15 7.76
N ARG A 201 -9.12 2.89 8.85
CA ARG A 201 -10.18 3.76 9.38
C ARG A 201 -9.73 5.21 9.43
N VAL A 202 -10.69 6.10 9.30
CA VAL A 202 -10.56 7.53 9.55
C VAL A 202 -10.53 7.74 11.06
N ILE A 203 -9.59 8.56 11.53
CA ILE A 203 -9.55 9.06 12.91
C ILE A 203 -10.34 10.36 12.97
N ASP A 204 -11.27 10.47 13.92
CA ASP A 204 -12.05 11.68 14.16
C ASP A 204 -11.83 12.24 15.58
N GLY A 205 -12.53 13.32 15.92
CA GLY A 205 -12.40 13.99 17.21
C GLY A 205 -12.82 13.14 18.42
N ALA A 206 -13.55 12.03 18.22
CA ALA A 206 -13.91 11.11 19.30
C ALA A 206 -12.78 10.13 19.64
N ASP A 207 -11.88 9.84 18.68
CA ASP A 207 -10.70 9.00 18.92
C ASP A 207 -9.63 9.73 19.77
N PHE A 208 -9.75 11.06 19.89
CA PHE A 208 -9.02 11.86 20.87
C PHE A 208 -9.98 12.29 21.99
N PRO A 209 -10.21 11.46 23.03
CA PRO A 209 -10.89 11.97 24.22
C PRO A 209 -10.12 13.21 24.66
N GLN A 210 -10.78 14.37 24.65
CA GLN A 210 -10.17 15.58 25.19
C GLN A 210 -9.71 15.22 26.59
N GLN A 211 -8.39 15.17 26.79
CA GLN A 211 -7.87 15.13 28.13
C GLN A 211 -8.43 16.37 28.80
N GLU A 212 -9.18 16.16 29.88
CA GLU A 212 -9.68 17.14 30.83
C GLU A 212 -8.48 17.80 31.53
N TYR A 213 -7.60 18.43 30.76
CA TYR A 213 -6.31 18.97 31.15
C TYR A 213 -6.36 20.50 31.22
N GLN A 214 -7.54 21.08 31.54
CA GLN A 214 -7.69 22.50 31.85
C GLN A 214 -8.77 22.79 32.91
N SER A 215 -8.80 22.05 34.03
CA SER A 215 -9.61 22.48 35.19
C SER A 215 -8.86 22.52 36.53
N ASN A 216 -7.64 21.98 36.64
CA ASN A 216 -6.93 21.90 37.93
C ASN A 216 -5.76 22.87 38.12
N TYR A 217 -5.51 23.82 37.21
CA TYR A 217 -4.44 24.83 37.38
C TYR A 217 -4.94 26.26 37.68
N SER A 218 -6.22 26.45 38.04
CA SER A 218 -6.76 27.77 38.41
C SER A 218 -7.34 27.86 39.83
N ARG A 219 -7.08 26.89 40.71
CA ARG A 219 -7.29 27.06 42.15
C ARG A 219 -5.95 27.15 42.86
N GLY A 220 -5.31 28.31 42.71
CA GLY A 220 -4.28 28.74 43.65
C GLY A 220 -4.89 28.87 45.06
N PRO A 221 -4.13 28.61 46.13
CA PRO A 221 -4.64 28.72 47.49
C PRO A 221 -4.95 30.18 47.80
N ASN A 222 -6.22 30.48 48.10
CA ASN A 222 -6.59 31.70 48.80
C ASN A 222 -5.88 31.70 50.15
N SER A 223 -4.98 32.66 50.36
CA SER A 223 -4.42 32.97 51.67
C SER A 223 -5.52 33.56 52.56
N THR A 224 -5.88 32.85 53.62
CA THR A 224 -6.59 33.41 54.78
C THR A 224 -5.72 33.15 56.00
N GLY A 225 -5.33 34.22 56.70
CA GLY A 225 -4.58 34.19 57.96
C GLY A 225 -3.41 35.14 57.95
#